data_AF-F0V472-F1
#
_entry.id   AF-F0V472-F1
#
_cell.length_a   1.000
_cell.length_b   1.000
_cell.length_c   1.000
_cell.angle_alpha   90.00
_cell.angle_beta   90.00
_cell.angle_gamma   90.00
#
_symmetry.space_group_name_H-M   'P 1'
#
loop_
_entity.id
_entity.type
_entity.pdbx_description
1 polymer ?
#
loop_
_entity_poly.entity_id
_entity_poly.type
_entity_poly.pdbx_seq_one_letter_code
_entity_poly.pdbx_strand_id
1 'polypeptide(L)'
;MQSQCLLLCFLALVICQGTETVLDLFPEYKIVQRRIDALENDNKALKVEIAQIKGAGYTAFTATLSRNGATLSSGGIVKYNRVLANIGNCYNSYTGVFSVKTSGAYSGSASMMSSPGKASYLDLMKNGQILVSPFASTYDMASQTVNVALSRGDKL
;
A
#
# COMPACT_ATOMS: atom_id res chain seq x y z
N MET A 1 -8.83 75.72 -21.77
CA MET A 1 -8.49 75.08 -20.49
C MET A 1 -9.52 74.03 -20.03
N GLN A 2 -10.83 74.29 -20.07
CA GLN A 2 -11.83 73.32 -19.57
C GLN A 2 -11.85 71.95 -20.30
N SER A 3 -11.64 71.93 -21.62
CA SER A 3 -11.64 70.67 -22.40
C SER A 3 -10.46 69.74 -22.07
N GLN A 4 -9.27 70.29 -21.78
CA GLN A 4 -8.11 69.50 -21.34
C GLN A 4 -8.31 68.92 -19.94
N CYS A 5 -8.91 69.68 -19.01
CA CYS A 5 -9.26 69.16 -17.68
C CYS A 5 -10.29 68.02 -17.76
N LEU A 6 -11.29 68.11 -18.63
CA LEU A 6 -12.30 67.06 -18.78
C LEU A 6 -11.70 65.76 -19.32
N LEU A 7 -10.80 65.85 -20.29
CA LEU A 7 -10.12 64.70 -20.89
C LEU A 7 -9.18 64.02 -19.88
N LEU A 8 -8.47 64.81 -19.07
CA LEU A 8 -7.62 64.30 -17.99
C LEU A 8 -8.45 63.62 -16.88
N CYS A 9 -9.60 64.17 -16.50
CA CYS A 9 -10.50 63.53 -15.55
C CYS A 9 -11.08 62.21 -16.09
N PHE A 10 -11.44 62.16 -17.37
CA PHE A 10 -11.91 60.93 -18.01
C PHE A 10 -10.81 59.86 -18.09
N LEU A 11 -9.58 60.24 -18.47
CA LEU A 11 -8.45 59.32 -18.43
C LEU A 11 -8.16 58.83 -17.01
N ALA A 12 -8.21 59.71 -16.00
CA ALA A 12 -7.98 59.34 -14.61
C ALA A 12 -9.05 58.37 -14.08
N LEU A 13 -10.32 58.55 -14.45
CA LEU A 13 -11.41 57.62 -14.12
C LEU A 13 -11.24 56.26 -14.81
N VAL A 14 -10.84 56.24 -16.08
CA VAL A 14 -10.58 55.00 -16.84
C VAL A 14 -9.36 54.25 -16.30
N ILE A 15 -8.31 54.97 -15.90
CA ILE A 15 -7.11 54.39 -15.27
C ILE A 15 -7.43 53.89 -13.86
N CYS A 16 -8.29 54.59 -13.10
CA CYS A 16 -8.76 54.18 -11.77
C CYS A 16 -9.66 52.93 -11.83
N GLN A 17 -10.42 52.74 -12.92
CA GLN A 17 -11.17 51.51 -13.18
C GLN A 17 -10.28 50.36 -13.70
N GLY A 18 -9.07 50.67 -14.17
CA GLY A 18 -8.13 49.68 -14.73
C GLY A 18 -7.37 48.83 -13.72
N THR A 19 -7.54 49.09 -12.42
CA THR A 19 -6.81 48.37 -11.35
C THR A 19 -7.67 47.43 -10.53
N GLU A 20 -9.00 47.51 -10.64
CA GLU A 20 -9.88 46.55 -9.97
C GLU A 20 -10.13 45.38 -10.90
N THR A 21 -9.82 44.17 -10.42
CA THR A 21 -10.18 42.98 -11.18
C THR A 21 -11.70 42.88 -11.21
N VAL A 22 -12.30 42.32 -12.27
CA VAL A 22 -13.76 42.12 -12.36
C VAL A 22 -14.32 41.39 -11.13
N LEU A 23 -13.49 40.59 -10.45
CA LEU A 23 -13.79 39.91 -9.18
C LEU A 23 -13.95 40.86 -7.97
N ASP A 24 -13.30 42.01 -7.97
CA ASP A 24 -13.40 43.03 -6.91
C ASP A 24 -14.70 43.84 -7.03
N LEU A 25 -15.25 43.95 -8.25
CA LEU A 25 -16.55 44.57 -8.53
C LEU A 25 -17.74 43.71 -8.05
N PHE A 26 -17.52 42.40 -7.90
CA PHE A 26 -18.57 41.43 -7.52
C PHE A 26 -18.04 40.50 -6.41
N PRO A 27 -18.09 40.92 -5.13
CA PRO A 27 -17.49 40.16 -4.02
C PRO A 27 -18.06 38.75 -3.87
N GLU A 28 -19.32 38.52 -4.28
CA GLU A 28 -19.94 37.19 -4.32
C GLU A 28 -19.22 36.26 -5.31
N TYR A 29 -18.80 36.78 -6.47
CA TYR A 29 -18.05 36.01 -7.46
C TYR A 29 -16.65 35.63 -6.94
N LYS A 30 -16.02 36.50 -6.15
CA LYS A 30 -14.75 36.19 -5.47
C LYS A 30 -14.88 35.05 -4.46
N ILE A 31 -16.01 34.97 -3.77
CA ILE A 31 -16.31 33.83 -2.87
C ILE A 31 -16.50 32.55 -3.67
N VAL A 32 -17.26 32.61 -4.78
CA VAL A 32 -17.48 31.45 -5.65
C VAL A 32 -16.16 30.95 -6.26
N GLN A 33 -15.29 31.85 -6.74
CA GLN A 33 -13.99 31.47 -7.30
C GLN A 33 -13.12 30.75 -6.27
N ARG A 34 -13.02 31.27 -5.04
CA ARG A 34 -12.28 30.59 -3.96
C ARG A 34 -12.82 29.20 -3.67
N ARG A 35 -14.15 29.01 -3.74
CA ARG A 35 -14.77 27.69 -3.56
C ARG A 35 -14.47 26.75 -4.71
N ILE A 36 -14.44 27.24 -5.95
CA ILE A 36 -14.01 26.46 -7.12
C ILE A 36 -12.57 26.02 -6.95
N ASP A 37 -11.66 26.95 -6.64
CA ASP A 37 -10.24 26.65 -6.46
C ASP A 37 -10.02 25.62 -5.33
N ALA A 38 -10.77 25.74 -4.22
CA ALA A 38 -10.74 24.77 -3.13
C ALA A 38 -11.23 23.38 -3.58
N LEU A 39 -12.39 23.33 -4.26
CA LEU A 39 -12.95 22.08 -4.78
C LEU A 39 -12.04 21.42 -5.83
N GLU A 40 -11.36 22.20 -6.66
CA GLU A 40 -10.40 21.70 -7.64
C GLU A 40 -9.17 21.10 -6.96
N ASN A 41 -8.66 21.76 -5.91
CA ASN A 41 -7.55 21.26 -5.10
C ASN A 41 -7.92 19.95 -4.38
N ASP A 42 -9.10 19.89 -3.78
CA ASP A 42 -9.60 18.68 -3.12
C ASP A 42 -9.78 17.54 -4.14
N ASN A 43 -10.37 17.82 -5.30
CA ASN A 43 -10.52 16.83 -6.37
C ASN A 43 -9.16 16.32 -6.88
N LYS A 44 -8.13 17.16 -6.92
CA LYS A 44 -6.77 16.76 -7.27
C LYS A 44 -6.17 15.84 -6.20
N ALA A 45 -6.33 16.17 -4.92
CA ALA A 45 -5.89 15.33 -3.81
C ALA A 45 -6.60 13.96 -3.81
N LEU A 46 -7.93 13.96 -3.97
CA LEU A 46 -8.73 12.74 -4.04
C LEU A 46 -8.33 11.84 -5.22
N LYS A 47 -8.00 12.41 -6.39
CA LYS A 47 -7.49 11.64 -7.52
C LYS A 47 -6.17 10.93 -7.20
N VAL A 48 -5.28 11.56 -6.42
CA VAL A 48 -4.02 10.95 -5.97
C VAL A 48 -4.30 9.81 -4.99
N GLU A 49 -5.18 10.01 -4.01
CA GLU A 49 -5.56 8.95 -3.07
C GLU A 49 -6.23 7.76 -3.76
N ILE A 50 -7.15 8.01 -4.69
CA ILE A 50 -7.79 6.95 -5.49
C ILE A 50 -6.75 6.19 -6.31
N ALA A 51 -5.75 6.87 -6.87
CA ALA A 51 -4.67 6.19 -7.59
C ALA A 51 -3.84 5.29 -6.66
N GLN A 52 -3.59 5.73 -5.42
CA GLN A 52 -2.91 4.91 -4.40
C GLN A 52 -3.76 3.71 -3.97
N ILE A 53 -5.06 3.89 -3.74
CA ILE A 53 -5.99 2.80 -3.38
C ILE A 53 -6.09 1.79 -4.53
N LYS A 54 -6.22 2.26 -5.77
CA LYS A 54 -6.20 1.38 -6.96
C LYS A 54 -4.86 0.68 -7.16
N GLY A 55 -3.76 1.33 -6.78
CA GLY A 55 -2.42 0.75 -6.78
C GLY A 55 -2.16 -0.22 -5.63
N ALA A 56 -2.88 -0.08 -4.50
CA ALA A 56 -2.86 -0.99 -3.36
C ALA A 56 -3.68 -2.25 -3.67
N GLY A 57 -3.15 -3.08 -4.58
CA GLY A 57 -3.71 -4.39 -4.85
C GLY A 57 -3.69 -5.27 -3.58
N TYR A 58 -4.65 -6.17 -3.47
CA TYR A 58 -4.62 -7.21 -2.46
C TYR A 58 -3.54 -8.25 -2.80
N THR A 59 -3.01 -8.91 -1.78
CA THR A 59 -1.97 -9.92 -1.93
C THR A 59 -2.40 -11.21 -1.28
N ALA A 60 -2.18 -12.32 -1.96
CA ALA A 60 -2.45 -13.64 -1.43
C ALA A 60 -1.53 -14.65 -2.11
N PHE A 61 -1.06 -15.65 -1.38
CA PHE A 61 -0.33 -16.74 -1.98
C PHE A 61 -0.71 -18.07 -1.37
N THR A 62 -0.47 -19.14 -2.11
CA THR A 62 -0.52 -20.50 -1.60
C THR A 62 0.57 -21.28 -2.30
N ALA A 63 1.44 -21.90 -1.52
CA ALA A 63 2.54 -22.70 -2.03
C ALA A 63 2.67 -23.99 -1.23
N THR A 64 3.08 -25.06 -1.91
CA THR A 64 3.32 -26.38 -1.31
C THR A 64 4.69 -26.89 -1.73
N LEU A 65 5.15 -27.96 -1.09
CA LEU A 65 6.27 -28.74 -1.63
C LEU A 65 5.75 -29.53 -2.83
N SER A 66 6.54 -29.61 -3.89
CA SER A 66 6.22 -30.40 -5.09
C SER A 66 6.37 -31.90 -4.89
N ARG A 67 7.07 -32.32 -3.84
CA ARG A 67 7.38 -33.73 -3.53
C ARG A 67 7.34 -33.95 -2.03
N ASN A 68 6.94 -35.14 -1.61
CA ASN A 68 7.08 -35.59 -0.23
C ASN A 68 8.55 -35.89 0.08
N GLY A 69 8.94 -35.80 1.35
CA GLY A 69 10.29 -36.16 1.79
C GLY A 69 11.39 -35.19 1.36
N ALA A 70 11.06 -33.92 1.14
CA ALA A 70 12.09 -32.90 0.87
C ALA A 70 13.08 -32.85 2.04
N THR A 71 14.37 -33.06 1.75
CA THR A 71 15.43 -32.89 2.74
C THR A 71 15.64 -31.41 2.99
N LEU A 72 15.24 -30.96 4.18
CA LEU A 72 15.43 -29.58 4.64
C LEU A 72 16.68 -29.54 5.53
N SER A 73 17.53 -28.54 5.31
CA SER A 73 18.61 -28.23 6.24
C SER A 73 18.02 -27.64 7.51
N SER A 74 18.51 -28.09 8.68
CA SER A 74 18.15 -27.47 9.96
C SER A 74 18.46 -25.96 9.93
N GLY A 75 17.52 -25.14 10.41
CA GLY A 75 17.61 -23.67 10.35
C GLY A 75 17.48 -23.06 8.95
N GLY A 76 17.26 -23.87 7.91
CA GLY A 76 17.05 -23.38 6.55
C GLY A 76 15.62 -22.90 6.30
N ILE A 77 15.47 -21.90 5.44
CA ILE A 77 14.15 -21.44 4.99
C ILE A 77 13.52 -22.53 4.11
N VAL A 78 12.27 -22.89 4.42
CA VAL A 78 11.50 -23.85 3.64
C VAL A 78 11.05 -23.23 2.32
N LYS A 79 11.55 -23.76 1.21
CA LYS A 79 11.22 -23.30 -0.15
C LYS A 79 10.06 -24.11 -0.71
N TYR A 80 8.82 -23.67 -0.44
CA TYR A 80 7.62 -24.26 -1.03
C TYR A 80 7.56 -23.97 -2.53
N ASN A 81 8.14 -24.87 -3.32
CA ASN A 81 8.43 -24.63 -4.74
C ASN A 81 7.24 -24.80 -5.69
N ARG A 82 6.13 -25.39 -5.25
CA ARG A 82 4.90 -25.51 -6.05
C ARG A 82 3.93 -24.41 -5.67
N VAL A 83 3.85 -23.37 -6.49
CA VAL A 83 2.98 -22.20 -6.27
C VAL A 83 1.61 -22.45 -6.90
N LEU A 84 0.54 -22.43 -6.10
CA LEU A 84 -0.85 -22.54 -6.55
C LEU A 84 -1.46 -21.17 -6.85
N ALA A 85 -1.11 -20.17 -6.06
CA ALA A 85 -1.51 -18.78 -6.24
C ALA A 85 -0.40 -17.83 -5.75
N ASN A 86 -0.24 -16.68 -6.41
CA ASN A 86 0.70 -15.62 -6.01
C ASN A 86 0.20 -14.24 -6.45
N ILE A 87 -0.97 -13.86 -5.96
CA ILE A 87 -1.60 -12.58 -6.27
C ILE A 87 -0.74 -11.46 -5.67
N GLY A 88 -0.41 -10.48 -6.52
CA GLY A 88 0.51 -9.40 -6.15
C GLY A 88 1.99 -9.80 -6.21
N ASN A 89 2.35 -11.03 -6.61
CA ASN A 89 3.73 -11.49 -6.77
C ASN A 89 4.61 -11.19 -5.55
N CYS A 90 4.13 -11.55 -4.36
CA CYS A 90 4.78 -11.27 -3.08
C CYS A 90 5.57 -12.48 -2.54
N TYR A 91 5.22 -13.71 -2.95
CA TYR A 91 5.97 -14.91 -2.61
C TYR A 91 7.06 -15.20 -3.65
N ASN A 92 8.27 -15.54 -3.20
CA ASN A 92 9.36 -15.98 -4.05
C ASN A 92 9.72 -17.45 -3.73
N SER A 93 9.43 -18.36 -4.66
CA SER A 93 9.66 -19.80 -4.49
C SER A 93 11.14 -20.20 -4.48
N TYR A 94 12.05 -19.36 -4.99
CA TYR A 94 13.49 -19.62 -4.94
C TYR A 94 14.10 -19.31 -3.57
N THR A 95 13.50 -18.37 -2.83
CA THR A 95 13.96 -17.97 -1.49
C THR A 95 13.10 -18.54 -0.37
N GLY A 96 11.83 -18.88 -0.65
CA GLY A 96 10.85 -19.30 0.34
C GLY A 96 10.18 -18.14 1.09
N VAL A 97 10.41 -16.89 0.67
CA VAL A 97 10.06 -15.67 1.43
C VAL A 97 8.85 -14.97 0.81
N PHE A 98 7.93 -14.52 1.65
CA PHE A 98 6.87 -13.58 1.30
C PHE A 98 7.27 -12.15 1.68
N SER A 99 7.34 -11.24 0.70
CA SER A 99 7.70 -9.83 0.91
C SER A 99 6.48 -8.92 0.82
N VAL A 100 6.23 -8.18 1.88
CA VAL A 100 5.05 -7.32 2.03
C VAL A 100 5.18 -6.07 1.16
N LYS A 101 4.27 -5.91 0.18
CA LYS A 101 4.25 -4.72 -0.70
C LYS A 101 3.37 -3.58 -0.18
N THR A 102 2.35 -3.92 0.62
CA THR A 102 1.38 -2.96 1.17
C THR A 102 1.23 -3.22 2.67
N SER A 103 1.36 -2.19 3.50
CA SER A 103 1.14 -2.32 4.94
C SER A 103 -0.31 -2.72 5.23
N GLY A 104 -0.53 -3.61 6.19
CA GLY A 104 -1.87 -4.08 6.52
C GLY A 104 -1.87 -5.23 7.52
N ALA A 105 -3.07 -5.76 7.77
CA ALA A 105 -3.26 -6.99 8.54
C ALA A 105 -3.13 -8.20 7.62
N TYR A 106 -2.34 -9.18 8.04
CA TYR A 106 -2.10 -10.42 7.30
C TYR A 106 -2.48 -11.62 8.14
N SER A 107 -3.07 -12.63 7.49
CA SER A 107 -3.28 -13.96 8.06
C SER A 107 -2.37 -14.93 7.30
N GLY A 108 -1.46 -15.59 8.02
CA GLY A 108 -0.53 -16.56 7.46
C GLY A 108 -0.69 -17.90 8.15
N SER A 109 -0.80 -18.97 7.36
CA SER A 109 -0.88 -20.35 7.85
C SER A 109 0.23 -21.17 7.24
N ALA A 110 0.87 -22.01 8.04
CA ALA A 110 1.79 -23.02 7.54
C ALA A 110 1.58 -24.35 8.26
N SER A 111 1.83 -25.43 7.54
CA SER A 111 1.77 -26.78 8.07
C SER A 111 2.97 -27.61 7.63
N MET A 112 3.30 -28.60 8.44
CA MET A 112 4.29 -29.62 8.13
C MET A 112 3.83 -30.99 8.63
N MET A 113 4.36 -32.02 8.01
CA MET A 113 4.30 -33.39 8.51
C MET A 113 5.73 -33.82 8.86
N SER A 114 5.91 -34.33 10.07
CA SER A 114 7.18 -34.91 10.50
C SER A 114 7.43 -36.26 9.82
N SER A 115 8.70 -36.61 9.63
CA SER A 115 9.05 -37.97 9.17
C SER A 115 8.94 -38.98 10.32
N PRO A 116 8.74 -40.28 10.04
CA PRO A 116 8.73 -41.31 11.07
C PRO A 116 10.00 -41.28 11.94
N GLY A 117 9.83 -41.30 13.26
CA GLY A 117 10.93 -41.25 14.23
C GLY A 117 11.73 -39.94 14.24
N LYS A 118 11.23 -38.86 13.63
CA LYS A 118 11.85 -37.53 13.64
C LYS A 118 10.93 -36.51 14.30
N ALA A 119 11.54 -35.56 14.98
CA ALA A 119 10.88 -34.38 15.51
C ALA A 119 11.31 -33.16 14.68
N SER A 120 10.37 -32.27 14.42
CA SER A 120 10.58 -31.07 13.60
C SER A 120 9.86 -29.88 14.22
N TYR A 121 10.49 -28.71 14.07
CA TYR A 121 9.88 -27.40 14.29
C TYR A 121 9.73 -26.70 12.94
N LEU A 122 8.64 -25.96 12.75
CA LEU A 122 8.43 -25.09 11.59
C LEU A 122 8.19 -23.69 12.10
N ASP A 123 9.22 -22.85 12.01
CA ASP A 123 9.11 -21.46 12.46
C ASP A 123 8.42 -20.62 11.40
N LEU A 124 7.32 -19.95 11.77
CA LEU A 124 6.83 -18.79 11.02
C LEU A 124 7.55 -17.57 11.57
N MET A 125 8.25 -16.84 10.71
CA MET A 125 9.13 -15.75 11.12
C MET A 125 8.68 -14.42 10.53
N LYS A 126 9.00 -13.32 11.20
CA LYS A 126 8.94 -11.95 10.67
C LYS A 126 10.32 -11.33 10.79
N ASN A 127 10.92 -10.94 9.67
CA ASN A 127 12.24 -10.28 9.64
C ASN A 127 13.31 -11.02 10.47
N GLY A 128 13.29 -12.35 10.45
CA GLY A 128 14.24 -13.20 11.20
C GLY A 128 13.88 -13.42 12.69
N GLN A 129 12.75 -12.89 13.17
CA GLN A 129 12.24 -13.18 14.51
C GLN A 129 11.10 -14.21 14.43
N ILE A 130 11.13 -15.21 15.30
CA ILE A 130 10.09 -16.25 15.35
C ILE A 130 8.80 -15.64 15.90
N LEU A 131 7.69 -15.82 15.17
CA LEU A 131 6.35 -15.49 15.64
C LEU A 131 5.72 -16.68 16.36
N VAL A 132 5.77 -17.85 15.74
CA VAL A 132 5.24 -19.12 16.25
C VAL A 132 6.12 -20.28 15.75
N SER A 133 6.19 -21.35 16.53
CA SER A 133 7.00 -22.54 16.25
C SER A 133 6.20 -23.82 16.50
N PRO A 134 5.26 -24.19 15.61
CA PRO A 134 4.59 -25.48 15.66
C PRO A 134 5.59 -26.64 15.70
N PHE A 135 5.32 -27.62 16.55
CA PHE A 135 6.11 -28.83 16.76
C PHE A 135 5.33 -30.05 16.26
N ALA A 136 6.00 -30.93 15.52
CA ALA A 136 5.46 -32.23 15.11
C ALA A 136 6.52 -33.32 15.35
N SER A 137 6.08 -34.51 15.77
CA SER A 137 6.99 -35.66 15.93
C SER A 137 6.37 -36.98 15.52
N THR A 138 7.18 -37.87 14.92
CA THR A 138 6.81 -39.25 14.61
C THR A 138 5.56 -39.37 13.73
N TYR A 139 5.67 -38.91 12.48
CA TYR A 139 4.58 -38.95 11.49
C TYR A 139 3.33 -38.14 11.88
N ASP A 140 3.51 -37.17 12.76
CA ASP A 140 2.49 -36.20 13.16
C ASP A 140 2.49 -34.96 12.26
N MET A 141 1.36 -34.26 12.22
CA MET A 141 1.17 -33.01 11.50
C MET A 141 0.98 -31.85 12.47
N ALA A 142 1.75 -30.78 12.27
CA ALA A 142 1.52 -29.52 12.97
C ALA A 142 1.12 -28.44 11.98
N SER A 143 0.20 -27.58 12.40
CA SER A 143 -0.29 -26.45 11.64
C SER A 143 -0.52 -25.28 12.59
N GLN A 144 -0.15 -24.08 12.16
CA GLN A 144 -0.40 -22.86 12.93
C GLN A 144 -0.79 -21.74 11.98
N THR A 145 -1.78 -20.95 12.42
CA THR A 145 -2.16 -19.68 11.79
C THR A 145 -1.74 -18.54 12.71
N VAL A 146 -1.21 -17.47 12.12
CA VAL A 146 -0.90 -16.20 12.79
C VAL A 146 -1.61 -15.06 12.09
N ASN A 147 -2.18 -14.16 12.88
CA ASN A 147 -2.71 -12.87 12.41
C ASN A 147 -1.77 -11.78 12.90
N VAL A 148 -1.14 -11.04 11.98
CA VAL A 148 -0.08 -10.08 12.31
C VAL A 148 -0.19 -8.83 11.46
N ALA A 149 0.08 -7.67 12.07
CA ALA A 149 0.25 -6.42 11.35
C ALA A 149 1.64 -6.37 10.72
N LEU A 150 1.68 -6.18 9.40
CA LEU A 150 2.92 -6.08 8.64
C LEU A 150 3.01 -4.73 7.95
N SER A 151 4.21 -4.19 7.92
CA SER A 151 4.56 -2.98 7.19
C SER A 151 5.16 -3.33 5.84
N ARG A 152 5.00 -2.44 4.85
CA ARG A 152 5.69 -2.54 3.57
C ARG A 152 7.20 -2.78 3.80
N GLY A 153 7.74 -3.82 3.18
CA GLY A 153 9.12 -4.24 3.31
C GLY A 153 9.36 -5.37 4.32
N ASP A 154 8.39 -5.67 5.20
CA ASP A 154 8.47 -6.84 6.08
C ASP A 154 8.56 -8.14 5.26
N LYS A 155 9.29 -9.12 5.82
CA LYS A 155 9.50 -10.44 5.24
C LYS A 155 8.96 -11.51 6.17
N LEU A 156 8.08 -12.35 5.63
CA LEU A 156 7.64 -13.61 6.25
C LEU A 156 8.36 -14.81 5.61
#